data_AF-A0A212C870-F1
#
_entry.id   AF-A0A212C870-F1
#
_cell.length_a   1.000
_cell.length_b   1.000
_cell.length_c   1.000
_cell.angle_alpha   90.00
_cell.angle_beta   90.00
_cell.angle_gamma   90.00
#
_symmetry.space_group_name_H-M   'P 1'
#
loop_
_entity.id
_entity.type
_entity.pdbx_description
1 polymer ?
#
loop_
_entity_poly.entity_id
_entity_poly.type
_entity_poly.pdbx_seq_one_letter_code
_entity_poly.pdbx_strand_id
1 'polypeptide(L)'
;MARHSILYFILLSALTDKSQACFCDHYPWTQWSSCSKTCNSGTQTRERWVRSILRPSQFGGQPCTEPLMTFQPCIPSKLCKIEEIDCKNKFHCDS
;
A
#
# COMPACT_ATOMS: atom_id res chain seq x y z
N MET A 1 -17.24 -33.74 38.91
CA MET A 1 -18.14 -32.84 38.15
C MET A 1 -17.45 -31.52 37.78
N ALA A 2 -17.08 -30.66 38.75
CA ALA A 2 -16.43 -29.36 38.49
C ALA A 2 -15.06 -29.46 37.76
N ARG A 3 -14.23 -30.45 38.09
CA ARG A 3 -12.88 -30.60 37.52
C ARG A 3 -12.86 -30.94 36.01
N HIS A 4 -13.86 -31.70 35.53
CA HIS A 4 -14.04 -31.98 34.11
C HIS A 4 -14.59 -30.77 33.35
N SER A 5 -15.48 -30.00 33.99
CA SER A 5 -16.05 -28.78 33.41
C SER A 5 -14.99 -27.68 33.24
N ILE A 6 -14.06 -27.55 34.19
CA ILE A 6 -12.91 -26.65 34.08
C ILE A 6 -12.00 -27.08 32.92
N LEU A 7 -11.59 -28.35 32.86
CA LEU A 7 -10.76 -28.87 31.77
C LEU A 7 -11.38 -28.65 30.38
N TYR A 8 -12.70 -28.80 30.27
CA TYR A 8 -13.45 -28.54 29.05
C TYR A 8 -13.42 -27.05 28.65
N PHE A 9 -13.57 -26.14 29.62
CA PHE A 9 -13.40 -24.69 29.40
C PHE A 9 -11.98 -24.32 28.96
N ILE A 10 -10.95 -24.97 29.51
CA ILE A 10 -9.56 -24.68 29.13
C ILE A 10 -9.29 -25.20 27.71
N LEU A 11 -9.79 -26.39 27.37
CA LEU A 11 -9.74 -26.94 26.02
C LEU A 11 -10.50 -26.08 25.00
N LEU A 12 -11.70 -25.59 25.34
CA LEU A 12 -12.45 -24.65 24.50
C LEU A 12 -11.67 -23.34 24.29
N SER A 13 -11.03 -22.80 25.32
CA SER A 13 -10.20 -21.60 25.20
C SER A 13 -8.92 -21.81 24.38
N ALA A 14 -8.38 -23.04 24.37
CA ALA A 14 -7.24 -23.41 23.53
C ALA A 14 -7.64 -23.67 22.07
N LEU A 15 -8.91 -24.01 21.81
CA LEU A 15 -9.49 -24.14 20.47
C LEU A 15 -9.98 -22.82 19.89
N THR A 16 -10.24 -21.81 20.73
CA THR A 16 -10.28 -20.41 20.29
C THR A 16 -8.85 -19.92 20.09
N ASP A 17 -8.16 -20.55 19.14
CA ASP A 17 -6.96 -20.02 18.52
C ASP A 17 -7.26 -18.55 18.22
N LYS A 18 -6.45 -17.66 18.79
CA LYS A 18 -6.44 -16.26 18.41
C LYS A 18 -5.98 -16.22 16.96
N SER A 19 -6.91 -16.53 16.07
CA SER A 19 -6.85 -16.21 14.66
C SER A 19 -6.86 -14.69 14.63
N GLN A 20 -5.66 -14.14 14.82
CA GLN A 20 -5.39 -12.76 14.51
C GLN A 20 -5.47 -12.71 12.98
N ALA A 21 -6.71 -12.69 12.48
CA ALA A 21 -7.00 -12.34 11.11
C ALA A 21 -6.21 -11.05 10.88
N CYS A 22 -5.20 -11.16 10.04
CA CYS A 22 -4.32 -10.04 9.78
C CYS A 22 -5.11 -9.10 8.88
N PHE A 23 -5.83 -8.17 9.49
CA PHE A 23 -6.54 -7.13 8.76
C PHE A 23 -5.48 -6.23 8.09
N CYS A 24 -5.36 -6.35 6.77
CA CYS A 24 -4.36 -5.67 5.96
C CYS A 24 -4.57 -4.14 5.95
N ASP A 25 -5.79 -3.70 6.27
CA ASP A 25 -6.20 -2.30 6.32
C ASP A 25 -5.86 -1.57 7.61
N HIS A 26 -5.41 -2.30 8.64
CA HIS A 26 -4.95 -1.69 9.88
C HIS A 26 -3.52 -1.17 9.83
N TYR A 27 -2.76 -1.47 8.76
CA TYR A 27 -1.39 -0.99 8.62
C TYR A 27 -1.37 0.45 8.11
N PRO A 28 -0.66 1.37 8.80
CA PRO A 28 -0.60 2.75 8.38
C PRO A 28 0.16 2.88 7.06
N TRP A 29 -0.31 3.80 6.22
CA TRP A 29 0.41 4.24 5.03
C TRP A 29 1.63 5.09 5.42
N THR A 30 2.68 5.03 4.61
CA THR A 30 3.76 6.01 4.65
C THR A 30 3.24 7.39 4.27
N GLN A 31 4.06 8.41 4.52
CA GLN A 31 3.85 9.72 3.92
C GLN A 31 3.88 9.61 2.39
N TRP A 32 3.18 10.53 1.74
CA TRP A 32 3.28 10.68 0.29
C TRP A 32 4.69 11.09 -0.11
N SER A 33 5.19 10.50 -1.18
CA SER A 33 6.43 10.89 -1.83
C SER A 33 6.29 12.26 -2.48
N SER A 34 7.42 12.87 -2.81
CA SER A 34 7.45 14.08 -3.64
C SER A 34 6.75 13.85 -4.98
N CYS A 35 6.08 14.87 -5.51
CA CYS A 35 5.55 14.83 -6.87
C CYS A 35 6.64 14.44 -7.88
N SER A 36 6.30 13.54 -8.80
CA SER A 36 7.16 13.15 -9.91
C SER A 36 7.60 14.32 -10.80
N LYS A 37 6.80 15.39 -10.83
CA LYS A 37 7.13 16.66 -11.50
C LYS A 37 7.13 17.80 -10.49
N THR A 38 8.09 18.69 -10.65
CA THR A 38 8.18 19.95 -9.88
C THR A 38 7.29 21.05 -10.46
N CYS A 39 6.66 20.80 -11.61
CA CYS A 39 5.81 21.76 -12.28
C CYS A 39 4.64 21.12 -13.04
N ASN A 40 3.56 21.89 -13.26
CA ASN A 40 2.28 21.48 -13.85
C ASN A 40 1.57 20.37 -13.03
N SER A 41 1.42 19.17 -13.60
CA SER A 41 0.75 18.03 -12.99
C SER A 41 1.72 16.85 -12.89
N GLY A 42 1.86 16.29 -11.70
CA GLY A 42 2.63 15.09 -11.42
C GLY A 42 1.81 14.01 -10.75
N THR A 43 2.51 12.97 -10.33
CA THR A 43 1.96 11.86 -9.54
C THR A 43 2.82 11.69 -8.30
N GLN A 44 2.20 11.41 -7.18
CA GLN A 44 2.89 11.03 -5.95
C GLN A 44 2.46 9.63 -5.53
N THR A 45 3.31 8.98 -4.75
CA THR A 45 3.18 7.58 -4.34
C THR A 45 3.22 7.47 -2.83
N ARG A 46 2.53 6.48 -2.29
CA ARG A 46 2.74 6.06 -0.90
C ARG A 46 2.62 4.55 -0.82
N GLU A 47 3.25 3.99 0.20
CA GLU A 47 3.35 2.55 0.40
C GLU A 47 2.90 2.19 1.81
N ARG A 48 2.55 0.93 2.04
CA ARG A 48 2.33 0.39 3.40
C ARG A 48 2.99 -0.96 3.52
N TRP A 49 3.52 -1.25 4.71
CA TRP A 49 4.20 -2.50 5.00
C TRP A 49 3.31 -3.37 5.88
N VAL A 50 2.82 -4.47 5.32
CA VAL A 50 1.94 -5.42 6.00
C VAL A 50 2.78 -6.61 6.48
N ARG A 51 2.81 -6.88 7.79
CA ARG A 51 3.61 -8.01 8.34
C ARG A 51 3.08 -9.38 7.91
N SER A 52 1.80 -9.48 7.55
CA SER A 52 1.14 -10.76 7.25
C SER A 52 1.33 -11.28 5.84
N ILE A 53 1.87 -10.51 4.89
CA ILE A 53 2.16 -11.06 3.55
C ILE A 53 3.28 -12.11 3.60
N LEU A 54 4.13 -12.05 4.62
CA LEU A 54 5.20 -13.02 4.87
C LEU A 54 4.70 -14.37 5.38
N ARG A 55 3.43 -14.46 5.83
CA ARG A 55 2.79 -15.73 6.15
C ARG A 55 1.56 -15.91 5.27
N PRO A 56 1.60 -16.81 4.26
CA PRO A 56 0.38 -17.14 3.53
C PRO A 56 -0.68 -17.54 4.55
N SER A 57 -1.93 -17.19 4.28
CA SER A 57 -3.06 -17.48 5.16
C SER A 57 -3.05 -18.95 5.55
N GLN A 58 -2.66 -19.26 6.80
CA GLN A 58 -2.77 -20.60 7.33
C GLN A 58 -4.23 -20.81 7.75
N PHE A 59 -4.75 -22.02 7.53
CA PHE A 59 -6.08 -22.45 7.98
C PHE A 59 -7.29 -21.66 7.43
N GLY A 60 -7.21 -21.16 6.19
CA GLY A 60 -8.36 -20.54 5.52
C GLY A 60 -8.63 -19.06 5.87
N GLY A 61 -7.65 -18.38 6.47
CA GLY A 61 -7.68 -16.91 6.56
C GLY A 61 -7.75 -16.27 5.17
N GLN A 62 -8.42 -15.13 5.04
CA GLN A 62 -8.46 -14.41 3.76
C GLN A 62 -7.06 -13.84 3.44
N PRO A 63 -6.52 -14.04 2.22
CA PRO A 63 -5.28 -13.40 1.84
C PRO A 63 -5.45 -11.88 1.80
N CYS A 64 -4.37 -11.14 2.09
CA CYS A 64 -4.33 -9.70 1.82
C CYS A 64 -4.35 -9.46 0.32
N THR A 65 -5.51 -9.13 -0.23
CA THR A 65 -5.68 -8.71 -1.64
C THR A 65 -5.46 -7.22 -1.85
N GLU A 66 -5.34 -6.49 -0.76
CA GLU A 66 -5.29 -5.04 -0.80
C GLU A 66 -3.93 -4.52 -1.28
N PRO A 67 -3.89 -3.44 -2.07
CA PRO A 67 -2.65 -2.93 -2.65
C PRO A 67 -1.70 -2.40 -1.57
N LEU A 68 -0.41 -2.69 -1.74
CA LEU A 68 0.66 -2.20 -0.87
C LEU A 68 1.18 -0.82 -1.28
N MET A 69 0.86 -0.39 -2.50
CA MET A 69 1.30 0.86 -3.09
C MET A 69 0.11 1.53 -3.77
N THR A 70 0.01 2.86 -3.64
CA THR A 70 -1.01 3.64 -4.33
C THR A 70 -0.43 4.91 -4.92
N PHE A 71 -1.06 5.36 -6.01
CA PHE A 71 -0.68 6.55 -6.78
C PHE A 71 -1.83 7.55 -6.71
N GLN A 72 -1.50 8.85 -6.66
CA GLN A 72 -2.51 9.90 -6.81
C GLN A 72 -1.94 11.10 -7.57
N PRO A 73 -2.80 11.87 -8.28
CA PRO A 73 -2.38 13.09 -8.93
C PRO A 73 -1.92 14.12 -7.88
N CYS A 74 -0.97 14.96 -8.28
CA CYS A 74 -0.52 16.07 -7.46
C CYS A 74 -0.21 17.29 -8.34
N ILE A 75 -0.48 18.48 -7.81
CA ILE A 75 -0.31 19.75 -8.51
C ILE A 75 0.79 20.55 -7.78
N PRO A 76 2.05 20.50 -8.26
CA PRO A 76 3.10 21.39 -7.77
C PRO A 76 2.72 22.87 -7.98
N SER A 77 3.20 23.73 -7.09
CA SER A 77 2.88 25.17 -7.06
C SER A 77 3.43 25.98 -8.24
N LYS A 78 4.30 25.39 -9.06
CA LYS A 78 4.93 26.04 -10.21
C LYS A 78 4.36 25.47 -11.52
N LEU A 79 4.12 26.34 -12.49
CA LEU A 79 3.90 25.91 -13.87
C LEU A 79 5.25 25.71 -14.56
N CYS A 80 5.33 24.72 -15.44
CA CYS A 80 6.57 24.48 -16.19
C CYS A 80 6.73 25.63 -17.17
N LYS A 81 7.93 26.24 -17.19
CA LYS A 81 8.30 27.13 -18.28
C LYS A 81 8.55 26.24 -19.49
N ILE A 82 7.59 26.20 -20.40
CA ILE A 82 7.82 25.63 -21.72
C ILE A 82 8.60 26.70 -22.47
N GLU A 83 9.89 26.47 -22.68
CA GLU A 83 10.66 27.33 -23.57
C GLU A 83 10.13 27.14 -24.99
N GLU A 84 9.78 28.23 -25.64
CA GLU A 84 9.36 28.20 -27.04
C GLU A 84 10.54 27.70 -27.87
N ILE A 85 10.41 26.48 -28.40
CA ILE A 85 11.40 25.92 -29.31
C ILE A 85 11.27 26.72 -30.61
N ASP A 86 12.22 27.62 -30.85
CA ASP A 86 12.37 28.29 -32.14
C ASP A 86 12.85 27.26 -33.18
N CYS A 87 11.89 26.66 -33.88
CA CYS A 87 12.13 25.69 -34.95
C CYS A 87 12.66 26.34 -36.24
N LYS A 88 12.93 27.65 -36.26
CA LYS A 88 13.40 28.34 -37.46
C LYS A 88 14.77 27.78 -37.89
N ASN A 89 14.73 26.95 -38.94
CA ASN A 89 15.87 26.27 -39.58
C ASN A 89 16.52 25.11 -38.79
N LYS A 90 15.86 24.53 -37.78
CA LYS A 90 16.34 23.33 -37.06
C LYS A 90 15.55 22.07 -37.40
N PHE A 91 15.39 21.79 -38.70
CA PHE A 91 14.92 20.47 -39.15
C PHE A 91 16.03 19.46 -38.89
N HIS A 92 16.09 18.92 -37.67
CA HIS A 92 16.85 17.73 -37.38
C HIS A 92 15.94 16.54 -37.66
N CYS A 93 16.21 15.80 -38.73
CA CYS A 93 15.60 14.49 -38.91
C CYS A 93 16.28 13.55 -37.92
N ASP A 94 15.54 13.02 -36.94
CA ASP A 94 16.05 11.92 -36.11
C ASP A 94 16.33 10.72 -37.04
N SER A 95 17.59 10.28 -37.04
CA SER A 95 18.13 9.19 -37.86
C SER A 95 17.65 7.80 -37.43
#